data_AF-A0A3C0B3A4-F1
#
_entry.id   AF-A0A3C0B3A4-F1
#
_cell.length_a   1.000
_cell.length_b   1.000
_cell.length_c   1.000
_cell.angle_alpha   90.00
_cell.angle_beta   90.00
_cell.angle_gamma   90.00
#
_symmetry.space_group_name_H-M   'P 1'
#
loop_
_entity.id
_entity.type
_entity.pdbx_description
1 polymer ?
#
loop_
_entity_poly.entity_id
_entity_poly.type
_entity_poly.pdbx_seq_one_letter_code
_entity_poly.pdbx_strand_id
1 'polypeptide(L)'
;MISIIKDYLNKISVHSESLSRTEKYINKPWVHIDSNGNYHKYIFNPDGDLFMSFNGKVEIGKWKYLAEANLIYIDRLTDKIFLKQSFFDD
;
A
#
# COMPACT_ATOMS: atom_id res chain seq x y z
N MET A 1 32.79 15.86 -8.09
CA MET A 1 32.68 15.50 -6.66
C MET A 1 31.37 16.01 -6.03
N ILE A 2 30.92 17.24 -6.30
CA ILE A 2 29.66 17.82 -5.77
C ILE A 2 28.37 17.14 -6.32
N SER A 3 28.40 16.59 -7.54
CA SER A 3 27.24 15.93 -8.18
C SER A 3 26.77 14.69 -7.41
N ILE A 4 27.69 13.83 -7.00
CA ILE A 4 27.37 12.53 -6.39
C ILE A 4 26.61 12.75 -5.07
N ILE A 5 27.06 13.72 -4.26
CA ILE A 5 26.41 14.04 -2.98
C ILE A 5 24.98 14.54 -3.20
N LYS A 6 24.73 15.37 -4.23
CA LYS A 6 23.37 15.78 -4.60
C LYS A 6 22.50 14.60 -5.04
N ASP A 7 23.05 13.67 -5.82
CA ASP A 7 22.31 12.49 -6.28
C ASP A 7 21.91 11.58 -5.11
N TYR A 8 22.78 11.43 -4.10
CA TYR A 8 22.46 10.70 -2.88
C TYR A 8 21.42 11.42 -2.01
N LEU A 9 21.52 12.74 -1.84
CA LEU A 9 20.53 13.52 -1.10
C LEU A 9 19.14 13.41 -1.75
N ASN A 10 19.06 13.46 -3.08
CA ASN A 10 17.81 13.30 -3.81
C ASN A 10 17.22 11.89 -3.61
N LYS A 11 18.05 10.83 -3.68
CA LYS A 11 17.59 9.45 -3.41
C LYS A 11 17.05 9.29 -1.99
N ILE A 12 17.71 9.88 -1.01
CA ILE A 12 17.26 9.85 0.40
C ILE A 12 15.94 10.60 0.56
N SER A 13 15.79 11.78 -0.06
CA SER A 13 14.54 12.54 -0.03
C SER A 13 13.38 11.76 -0.63
N VAL A 14 13.57 11.19 -1.83
CA VAL A 14 12.55 10.37 -2.50
C VAL A 14 12.19 9.14 -1.66
N HIS A 15 13.18 8.50 -1.04
CA HIS A 15 12.94 7.36 -0.16
C HIS A 15 12.16 7.77 1.10
N SER A 16 12.51 8.90 1.72
CA SER A 16 11.80 9.47 2.87
C SER A 16 10.34 9.79 2.56
N GLU A 17 10.08 10.43 1.41
CA GLU A 17 8.72 10.71 0.97
C GLU A 17 7.93 9.43 0.66
N SER A 18 8.58 8.41 0.10
CA SER A 18 7.95 7.11 -0.14
C SER A 18 7.56 6.41 1.16
N LEU A 19 8.42 6.47 2.19
CA LEU A 19 8.16 5.94 3.53
C LEU A 19 6.97 6.65 4.17
N SER A 20 6.97 7.99 4.16
CA SER A 20 5.87 8.80 4.70
C SER A 20 4.53 8.52 4.01
N ARG A 21 4.53 8.31 2.69
CA ARG A 21 3.32 7.90 1.95
C ARG A 21 2.87 6.48 2.29
N THR A 22 3.81 5.56 2.52
CA THR A 22 3.51 4.17 2.89
C THR A 22 2.86 4.11 4.29
N GLU A 23 3.32 4.92 5.24
CA GLU A 23 2.73 5.06 6.58
C GLU A 23 1.25 5.47 6.56
N LYS A 24 0.78 6.16 5.49
CA LYS A 24 -0.64 6.50 5.38
C LYS A 24 -1.54 5.26 5.25
N TYR A 25 -1.04 4.17 4.66
CA TYR A 25 -1.78 2.94 4.37
C TYR A 25 -1.60 1.84 5.40
N ILE A 26 -0.38 1.75 5.95
CA ILE A 26 0.05 0.67 6.83
C ILE A 26 -0.72 0.69 8.16
N ASN A 27 -1.04 -0.51 8.67
CA ASN A 27 -1.64 -0.75 10.00
C ASN A 27 -2.98 -0.06 10.27
N LYS A 28 -3.60 0.53 9.24
CA LYS A 28 -4.96 1.07 9.32
C LYS A 28 -5.93 0.06 8.73
N PRO A 29 -7.01 -0.29 9.44
CA PRO A 29 -8.05 -1.15 8.90
C PRO A 29 -8.89 -0.38 7.88
N TRP A 30 -8.89 -0.84 6.64
CA TRP A 30 -9.77 -0.35 5.57
C TRP A 30 -11.01 -1.23 5.57
N VAL A 31 -12.16 -0.67 5.94
CA VAL A 31 -13.42 -1.42 6.05
C VAL A 31 -14.39 -0.92 5.00
N HIS A 32 -14.97 -1.86 4.25
CA HIS A 32 -16.02 -1.62 3.28
C HIS A 32 -17.20 -2.54 3.59
N ILE A 33 -18.40 -1.98 3.67
CA ILE A 33 -19.64 -2.73 3.80
C ILE A 33 -20.31 -2.67 2.45
N ASP A 34 -20.53 -3.83 1.84
CA ASP A 34 -21.19 -3.90 0.53
C ASP A 34 -22.72 -3.72 0.65
N SER A 35 -23.41 -3.59 -0.48
CA SER A 35 -24.87 -3.44 -0.52
C SER A 35 -25.65 -4.63 0.05
N ASN A 36 -25.00 -5.79 0.21
CA ASN A 36 -25.58 -6.99 0.81
C ASN A 36 -25.29 -7.08 2.32
N GLY A 37 -24.62 -6.08 2.89
CA GLY A 37 -24.25 -6.05 4.31
C GLY A 37 -23.02 -6.89 4.64
N ASN A 38 -22.26 -7.38 3.66
CA ASN A 38 -21.02 -8.10 3.94
C ASN A 38 -19.91 -7.14 4.35
N TYR A 39 -19.16 -7.55 5.36
CA TYR A 39 -18.01 -6.83 5.88
C TYR A 39 -16.73 -7.28 5.19
N HIS A 40 -16.16 -6.38 4.41
CA HIS A 40 -14.85 -6.51 3.81
C HIS A 40 -13.85 -5.67 4.61
N LYS A 41 -12.78 -6.28 5.11
CA LYS A 41 -11.73 -5.58 5.86
C LYS A 41 -10.36 -5.90 5.29
N TYR A 42 -9.58 -4.87 5.03
CA TYR A 42 -8.21 -4.97 4.53
C TYR A 42 -7.24 -4.32 5.50
N ILE A 43 -6.13 -5.00 5.81
CA ILE A 43 -5.04 -4.44 6.62
C ILE A 43 -3.73 -4.66 5.88
N PHE A 44 -3.08 -3.55 5.52
CA PHE A 44 -1.77 -3.52 4.88
C PHE A 44 -0.69 -3.56 5.96
N ASN A 45 0.00 -4.69 6.13
CA ASN A 45 1.07 -4.86 7.12
C ASN A 45 2.42 -4.39 6.55
N PRO A 46 3.32 -3.72 7.29
CA PRO A 46 4.60 -3.24 6.75
C PRO A 46 5.46 -4.36 6.14
N ASP A 47 5.31 -5.60 6.66
CA ASP A 47 6.06 -6.78 6.22
C ASP A 47 5.65 -7.27 4.81
N GLY A 48 4.70 -6.61 4.16
CA GLY A 48 4.19 -6.96 2.84
C GLY A 48 3.02 -7.93 2.84
N ASP A 49 2.51 -8.29 4.02
CA ASP A 49 1.30 -9.11 4.16
C ASP A 49 0.04 -8.25 4.05
N LEU A 50 -0.94 -8.75 3.31
CA LEU A 50 -2.27 -8.16 3.20
C LEU A 50 -3.27 -9.07 3.88
N PHE A 51 -3.77 -8.67 5.05
CA PHE A 51 -4.86 -9.38 5.70
C PHE A 51 -6.18 -8.95 5.06
N MET A 52 -6.91 -9.91 4.52
CA MET A 52 -8.22 -9.71 3.91
C MET A 52 -9.24 -10.48 4.74
N SER A 53 -10.24 -9.81 5.27
CA SER A 53 -11.35 -10.47 5.95
C SER A 53 -12.65 -10.24 5.21
N PHE A 54 -13.37 -11.33 4.99
CA PHE A 54 -14.72 -11.34 4.46
C PHE A 54 -15.64 -12.02 5.49
N ASN A 55 -16.54 -11.25 6.10
CA ASN A 55 -17.47 -11.73 7.14
C ASN A 55 -16.79 -12.57 8.25
N GLY A 56 -15.59 -12.15 8.67
CA GLY A 56 -14.82 -12.81 9.73
C GLY A 56 -13.94 -13.98 9.29
N LYS A 57 -14.07 -14.47 8.04
CA LYS A 57 -13.06 -15.37 7.45
C LYS A 57 -11.87 -14.55 7.02
N VAL A 58 -10.66 -15.00 7.33
CA VAL A 58 -9.41 -14.27 7.04
C VAL A 58 -8.56 -15.03 6.04
N GLU A 59 -8.09 -14.33 5.02
CA GLU A 59 -7.09 -14.77 4.06
C GLU A 59 -5.89 -13.82 4.10
N ILE A 60 -4.70 -14.36 3.84
CA ILE A 60 -3.46 -13.59 3.86
C ILE A 60 -2.89 -13.57 2.45
N GLY A 61 -3.01 -12.40 1.82
CA GLY A 61 -2.40 -12.09 0.54
C GLY A 61 -1.06 -11.35 0.71
N LYS A 62 -0.59 -10.77 -0.38
CA LYS A 62 0.60 -9.91 -0.38
C LYS A 62 0.27 -8.53 -0.92
N TRP A 63 1.00 -7.52 -0.47
CA TRP A 63 0.94 -6.20 -1.07
C TRP A 63 2.34 -5.57 -1.12
N LYS A 64 2.50 -4.60 -2.01
CA LYS A 64 3.72 -3.80 -2.11
C LYS A 64 3.39 -2.42 -2.65
N TYR A 65 3.93 -1.39 -2.00
CA TYR A 65 3.95 -0.05 -2.57
C TYR A 65 5.15 0.08 -3.52
N LEU A 66 4.87 0.41 -4.78
CA LEU A 66 5.85 0.66 -5.84
C LEU A 66 5.95 2.17 -6.02
N ALA A 67 6.82 2.79 -5.24
CA ALA A 67 6.95 4.24 -5.16
C ALA A 67 7.32 4.88 -6.51
N GLU A 68 8.20 4.23 -7.28
CA GLU A 68 8.68 4.72 -8.57
C GLU A 68 7.58 4.84 -9.62
N ALA A 69 6.54 4.00 -9.51
CA ALA A 69 5.40 3.99 -10.41
C ALA A 69 4.14 4.64 -9.79
N ASN A 70 4.21 5.06 -8.53
CA ASN A 70 3.08 5.45 -7.70
C ASN A 70 1.91 4.44 -7.75
N LEU A 71 2.26 3.15 -7.63
CA LEU A 71 1.32 2.03 -7.69
C LEU A 71 1.29 1.26 -6.39
N ILE A 72 0.12 0.74 -6.03
CA ILE A 72 -0.02 -0.30 -5.01
C ILE A 72 -0.27 -1.60 -5.75
N TYR A 73 0.66 -2.55 -5.59
CA TYR A 73 0.47 -3.94 -6.01
C TYR A 73 -0.24 -4.72 -4.91
N ILE A 74 -1.25 -5.50 -5.28
CA ILE A 74 -1.99 -6.37 -4.37
C ILE A 74 -2.14 -7.75 -5.01
N ASP A 75 -1.81 -8.79 -4.24
CA ASP A 75 -2.04 -10.20 -4.54
C ASP A 75 -3.07 -10.76 -3.57
N ARG A 76 -4.25 -11.09 -4.07
CA ARG A 76 -5.40 -11.56 -3.27
C ARG A 76 -5.54 -13.08 -3.28
N LEU A 77 -4.49 -13.82 -3.65
CA LEU A 77 -4.47 -15.27 -3.86
C LEU A 77 -5.28 -15.73 -5.08
N THR A 78 -6.46 -15.16 -5.29
CA THR A 78 -7.34 -15.43 -6.43
C THR A 78 -6.91 -14.65 -7.67
N ASP A 79 -6.44 -13.42 -7.49
CA ASP A 79 -5.96 -12.55 -8.56
C ASP A 79 -4.93 -11.53 -8.07
N LYS A 80 -4.40 -10.75 -9.02
CA LYS A 80 -3.40 -9.71 -8.80
C LYS A 80 -3.87 -8.41 -9.43
N ILE A 81 -3.83 -7.33 -8.67
CA ILE A 81 -4.30 -6.02 -9.11
C ILE A 81 -3.26 -4.93 -8.84
N PHE A 82 -3.22 -3.94 -9.74
CA PHE A 82 -2.52 -2.68 -9.51
C PHE A 82 -3.54 -1.59 -9.26
N LEU A 83 -3.38 -0.87 -8.14
CA LEU A 83 -4.14 0.34 -7.86
C LEU A 83 -3.22 1.53 -8.12
N LYS A 84 -3.62 2.40 -9.05
CA LYS A 84 -3.02 3.73 -9.15
C LYS A 84 -3.43 4.53 -7.93
N GLN A 85 -2.46 5.11 -7.24
CA GLN A 85 -2.75 6.09 -6.21
C GLN A 85 -3.22 7.37 -6.92
N SER A 86 -4.53 7.51 -7.10
CA SER A 86 -5.16 8.70 -7.69
C SER A 86 -5.93 9.54 -6.66
N PHE A 87 -5.77 9.29 -5.36
CA PHE A 87 -6.62 9.87 -4.30
C PHE A 87 -5.85 10.46 -3.12
N PHE A 88 -4.85 11.29 -3.41
CA PHE A 88 -4.45 12.34 -2.47
C PHE A 88 -4.31 13.62 -3.28
N ASP A 89 -5.45 14.19 -3.68
CA ASP A 89 -5.52 15.64 -3.82
C ASP A 89 -5.51 16.17 -2.38
N ASP A 90 -4.40 16.80 -1.99
CA ASP A 90 -4.35 17.62 -0.77
C ASP A 90 -5.18 18.89 -0.96
#